data_AF-A0A7L9RU28-F1
#
_entry.id   AF-A0A7L9RU28-F1
#
_cell.length_a   1.000
_cell.length_b   1.000
_cell.length_c   1.000
_cell.angle_alpha   90.00
_cell.angle_beta   90.00
_cell.angle_gamma   90.00
#
_symmetry.space_group_name_H-M   'P 1'
#
loop_
_entity.id
_entity.type
_entity.pdbx_description
1 polymer ?
#
loop_
_entity_poly.entity_id
_entity_poly.type
_entity_poly.pdbx_seq_one_letter_code
_entity_poly.pdbx_strand_id
1 'polypeptide(L)'
;MAVYTIPNFLTMLRILAIPGIVCSLYAQSFWGDWIAFSFYGAACITDFFDGYIARAMRQTSMVGRFLDPIADKLLVSTVLISYVGLGRLTDWNLIPVILIVCREIFISGLREFLADYQIRMPVSQLGKWKTTTQMLALGFLMVYPSAPKEWMTYEIGVALLWLSTLITLWSGVAYMISALRQTSRAHH
;
A
#
# COMPACT_ATOMS: atom_id res chain seq x y z
N MET A 1 -2.92 -9.36 -27.59
CA MET A 1 -2.30 -8.37 -26.69
C MET A 1 -3.15 -7.12 -26.65
N ALA A 2 -4.03 -6.95 -25.66
CA ALA A 2 -4.63 -5.65 -25.40
C ALA A 2 -3.96 -5.10 -24.14
N VAL A 3 -2.91 -4.30 -24.34
CA VAL A 3 -2.24 -3.54 -23.27
C VAL A 3 -3.16 -2.41 -22.78
N TYR A 4 -4.09 -1.95 -23.64
CA TYR A 4 -5.05 -0.87 -23.39
C TYR A 4 -6.41 -1.40 -22.90
N THR A 5 -6.45 -1.96 -21.69
CA THR A 5 -7.72 -2.12 -20.96
C THR A 5 -7.90 -0.96 -20.00
N ILE A 6 -9.16 -0.58 -19.72
CA ILE A 6 -9.47 0.50 -18.77
C ILE A 6 -8.77 0.27 -17.41
N PRO A 7 -8.77 -0.96 -16.83
CA PRO A 7 -8.02 -1.22 -15.59
C PRO A 7 -6.52 -0.95 -15.69
N ASN A 8 -5.86 -1.38 -16.77
CA ASN A 8 -4.42 -1.17 -16.93
C ASN A 8 -4.05 0.32 -16.99
N PHE A 9 -4.87 1.12 -17.66
CA PHE A 9 -4.65 2.56 -17.76
C PHE A 9 -4.77 3.24 -16.39
N LEU A 10 -5.72 2.80 -15.56
CA LEU A 10 -5.88 3.28 -14.19
C LEU A 10 -4.67 2.92 -13.31
N THR A 11 -4.15 1.70 -13.42
CA THR A 11 -2.92 1.29 -12.72
C THR A 11 -1.72 2.13 -13.15
N MET A 12 -1.55 2.39 -14.45
CA MET A 12 -0.47 3.23 -14.95
C MET A 12 -0.58 4.68 -14.47
N LEU A 13 -1.80 5.23 -14.45
CA LEU A 13 -2.06 6.56 -13.88
C LEU A 13 -1.67 6.63 -12.40
N ARG A 14 -1.93 5.56 -11.63
CA ARG A 14 -1.53 5.50 -10.23
C ARG A 14 -0.03 5.59 -10.05
N ILE A 15 0.73 4.83 -10.85
CA ILE A 15 2.19 4.88 -10.84
C ILE A 15 2.67 6.28 -11.20
N LEU A 16 2.05 6.91 -12.20
CA LEU A 16 2.38 8.27 -12.63
C LEU A 16 2.00 9.35 -11.59
N ALA A 17 1.00 9.09 -10.75
CA ALA A 17 0.62 9.98 -9.66
C ALA A 17 1.68 10.03 -8.55
N ILE A 18 2.50 8.98 -8.37
CA ILE A 18 3.51 8.90 -7.29
C ILE A 18 4.50 10.08 -7.36
N PRO A 19 5.18 10.38 -8.48
CA PRO A 19 6.01 11.59 -8.59
C PRO A 19 5.26 12.87 -8.24
N GLY A 20 4.01 13.02 -8.69
CA GLY A 20 3.19 14.20 -8.38
C GLY A 20 2.91 14.35 -6.89
N ILE A 21 2.60 13.25 -6.20
CA ILE A 21 2.43 13.21 -4.74
C ILE A 21 3.73 13.63 -4.06
N VAL A 22 4.87 13.04 -4.44
CA VAL A 22 6.18 13.35 -3.85
C VAL A 22 6.53 14.82 -4.05
N CYS A 23 6.47 15.34 -5.28
CA CYS A 23 6.75 16.75 -5.55
C CYS A 23 5.85 17.69 -4.71
N SER A 24 4.58 17.33 -4.54
CA SER A 24 3.63 18.12 -3.75
C SER A 24 3.95 18.08 -2.25
N LEU A 25 4.36 16.92 -1.71
CA LEU A 25 4.81 16.80 -0.32
C LEU A 25 6.09 17.61 -0.05
N TYR A 26 7.04 17.59 -0.97
CA TYR A 26 8.29 18.33 -0.85
C TYR A 26 8.13 19.85 -1.01
N ALA A 27 7.01 20.32 -1.57
CA ALA A 27 6.69 21.74 -1.61
C ALA A 27 6.41 22.34 -0.22
N GLN A 28 6.11 21.50 0.79
CA GLN A 28 5.91 21.90 2.20
C GLN A 28 5.01 23.14 2.37
N SER A 29 3.93 23.21 1.58
CA SER A 29 3.01 24.33 1.55
C SER A 29 1.58 23.87 1.79
N PHE A 30 0.72 24.79 2.22
CA PHE A 30 -0.71 24.52 2.43
C PHE A 30 -1.34 23.81 1.23
N TRP A 31 -1.14 24.36 0.03
CA TRP A 31 -1.65 23.77 -1.20
C TRP A 31 -0.94 22.47 -1.56
N GLY A 32 0.36 22.34 -1.29
CA GLY A 32 1.12 21.12 -1.54
C GLY A 32 0.56 19.91 -0.81
N ASP A 33 0.23 20.06 0.48
CA ASP A 33 -0.34 18.96 1.29
C ASP A 33 -1.73 18.54 0.78
N TRP A 34 -2.60 19.50 0.44
CA TRP A 34 -3.93 19.21 -0.09
C TRP A 34 -3.88 18.61 -1.50
N ILE A 35 -2.94 19.03 -2.34
CA ILE A 35 -2.71 18.45 -3.67
C ILE A 35 -2.19 17.01 -3.54
N ALA A 36 -1.23 16.76 -2.65
CA ALA A 36 -0.73 15.42 -2.36
C ALA A 36 -1.86 14.49 -1.89
N PHE A 37 -2.67 14.96 -0.94
CA PHE A 37 -3.86 14.23 -0.46
C PHE A 37 -4.86 13.97 -1.59
N SER A 38 -5.09 14.93 -2.47
CA SER A 38 -6.02 14.79 -3.60
C SER A 38 -5.55 13.75 -4.61
N PHE A 39 -4.26 13.79 -5.00
CA PHE A 39 -3.69 12.76 -5.88
C PHE A 39 -3.72 11.38 -5.24
N TYR A 40 -3.38 11.29 -3.96
CA TYR A 40 -3.41 10.05 -3.20
C TYR A 40 -4.83 9.49 -3.07
N GLY A 41 -5.81 10.32 -2.72
CA GLY A 41 -7.22 9.95 -2.65
C GLY A 41 -7.75 9.48 -3.99
N ALA A 42 -7.44 10.19 -5.07
CA ALA A 42 -7.79 9.77 -6.42
C ALA A 42 -7.17 8.41 -6.77
N ALA A 43 -5.89 8.19 -6.45
CA ALA A 43 -5.21 6.91 -6.63
C ALA A 43 -5.93 5.75 -5.91
N CYS A 44 -6.27 5.92 -4.62
CA CYS A 44 -7.02 4.91 -3.85
C CYS A 44 -8.42 4.65 -4.41
N ILE A 45 -9.13 5.70 -4.85
CA ILE A 45 -10.46 5.56 -5.45
C ILE A 45 -10.38 4.82 -6.79
N THR A 46 -9.39 5.15 -7.63
CA THR A 46 -9.20 4.47 -8.92
C THR A 46 -8.88 2.99 -8.75
N ASP A 47 -8.13 2.59 -7.71
CA ASP A 47 -7.92 1.17 -7.34
C ASP A 47 -9.21 0.43 -7.03
N PHE A 48 -10.08 1.07 -6.27
CA PHE A 48 -11.36 0.44 -5.95
C PHE A 48 -12.21 0.23 -7.20
N PHE A 49 -12.23 1.22 -8.11
CA PHE A 49 -12.98 1.16 -9.35
C PHE A 49 -12.36 0.19 -10.37
N ASP A 50 -11.04 0.12 -10.52
CA ASP A 50 -10.41 -0.82 -11.44
C ASP A 50 -10.73 -2.27 -11.08
N GLY A 51 -10.70 -2.60 -9.78
CA GLY A 51 -11.05 -3.93 -9.28
C GLY A 51 -12.54 -4.22 -9.44
N TYR A 52 -13.41 -3.22 -9.32
CA TYR A 52 -14.84 -3.37 -9.61
C TYR A 52 -15.11 -3.63 -11.09
N ILE A 53 -14.54 -2.80 -11.98
CA ILE A 53 -14.72 -2.87 -13.43
C ILE A 53 -14.13 -4.17 -13.97
N ALA A 54 -12.94 -4.58 -13.53
CA ALA A 54 -12.31 -5.84 -13.94
C ALA A 54 -13.19 -7.06 -13.59
N ARG A 55 -13.83 -7.05 -12.41
CA ARG A 55 -14.78 -8.10 -12.00
C ARG A 55 -16.06 -8.07 -12.82
N ALA A 56 -16.61 -6.89 -13.08
CA ALA A 56 -17.85 -6.71 -13.83
C ALA A 56 -17.70 -7.06 -15.33
N MET A 57 -16.59 -6.67 -15.95
CA MET A 57 -16.37 -6.84 -17.38
C MET A 57 -15.64 -8.14 -17.74
N ARG A 58 -15.20 -8.95 -16.75
CA ARG A 58 -14.33 -10.13 -16.94
C ARG A 58 -13.05 -9.84 -17.75
N GLN A 59 -12.66 -8.57 -17.86
CA GLN A 59 -11.47 -8.14 -18.58
C GLN A 59 -10.30 -8.14 -17.60
N THR A 60 -9.46 -9.18 -17.67
CA THR A 60 -8.20 -9.23 -16.93
C THR A 60 -7.05 -9.36 -17.92
N SER A 61 -6.11 -8.41 -17.86
CA SER A 61 -4.89 -8.50 -18.65
C SER A 61 -3.78 -9.16 -17.80
N MET A 62 -2.77 -9.77 -18.43
CA MET A 62 -1.60 -10.26 -17.68
C MET A 62 -0.75 -9.09 -17.15
N VAL A 63 -0.62 -8.02 -17.92
CA VAL A 63 0.20 -6.86 -17.57
C VAL A 63 -0.37 -6.12 -16.36
N GLY A 64 -1.67 -5.84 -16.32
CA GLY A 64 -2.34 -5.21 -15.18
C GLY A 64 -2.18 -6.03 -13.90
N ARG A 65 -2.46 -7.35 -13.96
CA ARG A 65 -2.28 -8.25 -12.81
C ARG A 65 -0.87 -8.27 -12.24
N PHE A 66 0.14 -8.02 -13.08
CA PHE A 66 1.53 -7.89 -12.65
C PHE A 66 1.82 -6.49 -12.08
N LEU A 67 1.29 -5.43 -12.69
CA LEU A 67 1.53 -4.04 -12.28
C LEU A 67 0.77 -3.64 -11.01
N ASP A 68 -0.46 -4.12 -10.78
CA ASP A 68 -1.29 -3.68 -9.64
C ASP A 68 -0.59 -3.88 -8.29
N PRO A 69 -0.03 -5.07 -7.98
CA PRO A 69 0.65 -5.29 -6.70
C PRO A 69 1.98 -4.53 -6.57
N ILE A 70 2.55 -4.07 -7.68
CA ILE A 70 3.77 -3.25 -7.70
C ILE A 70 3.39 -1.80 -7.42
N ALA A 71 2.37 -1.29 -8.12
CA ALA A 71 1.88 0.08 -7.95
C ALA A 71 1.46 0.37 -6.51
N ASP A 72 0.75 -0.57 -5.87
CA ASP A 72 0.31 -0.44 -4.47
C ASP A 72 1.49 -0.28 -3.51
N LYS A 73 2.49 -1.18 -3.59
CA LYS A 73 3.68 -1.13 -2.72
C LYS A 73 4.53 0.10 -2.99
N LEU A 74 4.69 0.49 -4.26
CA LEU A 74 5.43 1.69 -4.63
C LEU A 74 4.78 2.94 -4.05
N LEU A 75 3.46 3.08 -4.18
CA LEU A 75 2.72 4.22 -3.65
C LEU A 75 2.93 4.34 -2.13
N VAL A 76 2.63 3.27 -1.42
CA VAL A 76 2.76 3.21 0.05
C VAL A 76 4.19 3.46 0.51
N SER A 77 5.16 2.72 -0.02
CA SER A 77 6.55 2.82 0.39
C SER A 77 7.13 4.19 0.10
N THR A 78 6.83 4.76 -1.07
CA THR A 78 7.34 6.08 -1.46
C THR A 78 6.79 7.17 -0.56
N VAL A 79 5.49 7.13 -0.24
CA VAL A 79 4.89 8.10 0.70
C VAL A 79 5.54 7.98 2.07
N LEU A 80 5.64 6.77 2.64
CA LEU A 80 6.23 6.57 3.96
C LEU A 80 7.69 7.03 4.02
N ILE A 81 8.50 6.69 3.01
CA ILE A 81 9.91 7.11 2.91
C ILE A 81 10.00 8.63 2.78
N SER A 82 9.13 9.26 1.98
CA SER A 82 9.08 10.72 1.84
C SER A 82 8.77 11.40 3.18
N TYR A 83 7.87 10.82 3.99
CA TYR A 83 7.54 11.33 5.32
C TYR A 83 8.73 11.28 6.28
N VAL A 84 9.52 10.20 6.22
CA VAL A 84 10.77 10.11 6.96
C VAL A 84 11.77 11.16 6.48
N GLY A 85 11.96 11.29 5.15
CA GLY A 85 12.89 12.26 4.57
C GLY A 85 12.53 13.72 4.84
N LEU A 86 11.24 14.02 5.01
CA LEU A 86 10.72 15.34 5.38
C LEU A 86 10.73 15.60 6.90
N GLY A 87 11.13 14.63 7.72
CA GLY A 87 11.09 14.75 9.18
C GLY A 87 9.66 14.82 9.76
N ARG A 88 8.65 14.36 9.01
CA ARG A 88 7.24 14.34 9.42
C ARG A 88 6.89 13.13 10.30
N LEU A 89 7.70 12.08 10.23
CA LEU A 89 7.66 10.93 11.13
C LEU A 89 9.03 10.79 11.77
N THR A 90 9.12 11.01 13.08
CA THR A 90 10.37 10.96 13.86
C THR A 90 10.29 9.96 15.01
N ASP A 91 11.43 9.71 15.64
CA ASP A 91 11.56 8.94 16.88
C ASP A 91 10.93 7.53 16.76
N TRP A 92 10.05 7.18 17.69
CA TRP A 92 9.35 5.89 17.74
C TRP A 92 8.47 5.64 16.51
N ASN A 93 8.01 6.70 15.83
CA ASN A 93 7.17 6.55 14.65
C ASN A 93 7.94 6.11 13.39
N LEU A 94 9.28 6.02 13.45
CA LEU A 94 10.08 5.37 12.42
C LEU A 94 9.93 3.84 12.41
N ILE A 95 9.66 3.25 13.59
CA ILE A 95 9.50 1.80 13.75
C ILE A 95 8.39 1.25 12.85
N PRO A 96 7.15 1.77 12.86
CA PRO A 96 6.09 1.26 12.01
C PRO A 96 6.41 1.40 10.52
N VAL A 97 7.10 2.49 10.10
CA VAL A 97 7.56 2.68 8.72
C VAL A 97 8.48 1.55 8.28
N ILE A 98 9.54 1.31 9.05
CA ILE A 98 10.53 0.26 8.77
C ILE A 98 9.87 -1.10 8.72
N LEU A 99 9.04 -1.43 9.71
CA LEU A 99 8.38 -2.74 9.80
C LEU A 99 7.42 -2.99 8.63
N ILE A 100 6.66 -1.97 8.21
CA ILE A 100 5.76 -2.07 7.06
C ILE A 100 6.57 -2.32 5.78
N VAL A 101 7.58 -1.49 5.48
CA VAL A 101 8.37 -1.60 4.25
C VAL A 101 9.13 -2.92 4.20
N CYS A 102 9.84 -3.29 5.28
CA CYS A 102 10.55 -4.57 5.36
C CYS A 102 9.62 -5.76 5.16
N ARG A 103 8.45 -5.74 5.80
CA ARG A 103 7.46 -6.82 5.64
C ARG A 103 6.93 -6.89 4.22
N GLU A 104 6.64 -5.75 3.57
CA GLU A 104 6.15 -5.72 2.20
C GLU A 104 7.15 -6.34 1.22
N ILE A 105 8.44 -6.05 1.37
CA ILE A 105 9.50 -6.69 0.59
C ILE A 105 9.58 -8.19 0.91
N PHE A 106 9.65 -8.55 2.20
CA PHE A 106 9.79 -9.94 2.65
C PHE A 106 8.66 -10.85 2.15
N ILE A 107 7.40 -10.46 2.35
CA ILE A 107 6.25 -11.27 1.93
C ILE A 107 6.14 -11.35 0.40
N SER A 108 6.62 -10.32 -0.31
CA SER A 108 6.69 -10.36 -1.78
C SER A 108 7.71 -11.39 -2.26
N GLY A 109 8.93 -11.34 -1.73
CA GLY A 109 9.97 -12.32 -2.09
C GLY A 109 9.58 -13.74 -1.69
N LEU A 110 8.97 -13.92 -0.51
CA LEU A 110 8.47 -15.24 -0.10
C LEU A 110 7.37 -15.76 -1.03
N ARG A 111 6.46 -14.89 -1.49
CA ARG A 111 5.41 -15.28 -2.44
C ARG A 111 6.00 -15.69 -3.79
N GLU A 112 6.97 -14.95 -4.27
CA GLU A 112 7.68 -15.26 -5.52
C GLU A 112 8.39 -16.61 -5.42
N PHE A 113 9.18 -16.82 -4.36
CA PHE A 113 9.82 -18.10 -4.08
C PHE A 113 8.83 -19.27 -4.02
N LEU A 114 7.69 -19.11 -3.35
CA LEU A 114 6.68 -20.19 -3.25
C LEU A 114 5.90 -20.43 -4.55
N ALA A 115 5.82 -19.43 -5.44
CA ALA A 115 5.16 -19.56 -6.73
C ALA A 115 5.90 -20.56 -7.63
N ASP A 116 7.23 -20.62 -7.53
CA ASP A 116 8.06 -21.60 -8.25
C ASP A 116 7.72 -23.04 -7.86
N TYR A 117 7.27 -23.27 -6.63
CA TYR A 117 6.83 -24.57 -6.12
C TYR A 117 5.31 -24.83 -6.29
N GLN A 118 4.59 -24.00 -7.04
CA GLN A 118 3.12 -24.09 -7.25
C GLN A 118 2.28 -24.06 -5.96
N ILE A 119 2.84 -23.55 -4.85
CA ILE A 119 2.15 -23.45 -3.57
C ILE A 119 1.25 -22.20 -3.56
N ARG A 120 -0.06 -22.39 -3.73
CA ARG A 120 -1.03 -21.29 -3.72
C ARG A 120 -1.45 -20.94 -2.30
N MET A 121 -1.03 -19.78 -1.84
CA MET A 121 -1.37 -19.27 -0.52
C MET A 121 -2.78 -18.65 -0.50
N PRO A 122 -3.68 -19.06 0.41
CA PRO A 122 -5.01 -18.48 0.51
C PRO A 122 -4.95 -17.01 0.95
N VAL A 123 -5.85 -16.20 0.39
CA VAL A 123 -5.97 -14.77 0.74
C VAL A 123 -6.62 -14.65 2.12
N SER A 124 -5.94 -14.00 3.06
CA SER A 124 -6.48 -13.77 4.41
C SER A 124 -7.34 -12.51 4.47
N GLN A 125 -8.47 -12.58 5.19
CA GLN A 125 -9.36 -11.42 5.43
C GLN A 125 -8.65 -10.31 6.22
N LEU A 126 -7.63 -10.66 7.01
CA LEU A 126 -6.73 -9.73 7.70
C LEU A 126 -6.00 -8.78 6.73
N GLY A 127 -5.76 -9.23 5.49
CA GLY A 127 -5.16 -8.40 4.45
C GLY A 127 -6.02 -7.19 4.07
N LYS A 128 -7.35 -7.33 4.09
CA LYS A 128 -8.26 -6.21 3.77
C LYS A 128 -8.19 -5.12 4.84
N TRP A 129 -8.25 -5.52 6.11
CA TRP A 129 -8.15 -4.59 7.23
C TRP A 129 -6.80 -3.87 7.25
N LYS A 130 -5.70 -4.57 6.96
CA LYS A 130 -4.37 -3.94 6.79
C LYS A 130 -4.44 -2.78 5.80
N THR A 131 -4.91 -3.05 4.58
CA THR A 131 -4.89 -2.08 3.50
C THR A 131 -5.75 -0.87 3.83
N THR A 132 -6.96 -1.08 4.37
CA THR A 132 -7.83 0.03 4.77
C THR A 132 -7.21 0.90 5.87
N THR A 133 -6.66 0.30 6.92
CA THR A 133 -6.06 1.08 8.02
C THR A 133 -4.84 1.85 7.55
N GLN A 134 -4.02 1.25 6.69
CA GLN A 134 -2.84 1.90 6.12
C GLN A 134 -3.22 3.04 5.18
N MET A 135 -4.23 2.83 4.34
CA MET A 135 -4.65 3.85 3.40
C MET A 135 -5.20 5.09 4.12
N LEU A 136 -5.99 4.86 5.17
CA LEU A 136 -6.51 5.93 6.03
C LEU A 136 -5.37 6.62 6.79
N ALA A 137 -4.43 5.87 7.37
CA ALA A 137 -3.28 6.43 8.08
C ALA A 137 -2.53 7.43 7.21
N LEU A 138 -2.19 7.05 5.98
CA LEU A 138 -1.49 7.92 5.03
C LEU A 138 -2.34 9.13 4.64
N GLY A 139 -3.65 8.96 4.42
CA GLY A 139 -4.55 10.07 4.12
C GLY A 139 -4.57 11.13 5.22
N PHE A 140 -4.70 10.71 6.48
CA PHE A 140 -4.63 11.62 7.63
C PHE A 140 -3.26 12.28 7.78
N LEU A 141 -2.18 11.52 7.60
CA LEU A 141 -0.82 12.04 7.63
C LEU A 141 -0.54 13.02 6.48
N MET A 142 -1.17 12.88 5.31
CA MET A 142 -1.03 13.84 4.20
C MET A 142 -1.56 15.23 4.53
N VAL A 143 -2.70 15.29 5.22
CA VAL A 143 -3.36 16.57 5.49
C VAL A 143 -2.86 17.20 6.80
N TYR A 144 -2.26 16.44 7.71
CA TYR A 144 -1.95 16.93 9.07
C TYR A 144 -1.22 18.27 9.16
N PRO A 145 -0.21 18.60 8.32
CA PRO A 145 0.53 19.85 8.49
C PRO A 145 -0.33 21.08 8.18
N SER A 146 -1.37 20.90 7.37
CA SER A 146 -2.24 21.97 6.85
C SER A 146 -3.67 21.90 7.39
N ALA A 147 -4.02 20.84 8.12
CA ALA A 147 -5.29 20.71 8.83
C ALA A 147 -5.31 21.54 10.12
N PRO A 148 -6.50 22.01 10.55
CA PRO A 148 -6.70 22.54 11.89
C PRO A 148 -6.27 21.52 12.96
N LYS A 149 -5.57 21.98 14.00
CA LYS A 149 -5.03 21.12 15.06
C LYS A 149 -6.13 20.39 15.83
N GLU A 150 -7.32 20.99 15.92
CA GLU A 150 -8.50 20.45 16.57
C GLU A 150 -8.96 19.12 15.96
N TRP A 151 -8.60 18.85 14.71
CA TRP A 151 -8.97 17.61 14.02
C TRP A 151 -8.10 16.42 14.40
N MET A 152 -7.01 16.64 15.16
CA MET A 152 -6.10 15.59 15.64
C MET A 152 -5.63 14.64 14.53
N THR A 153 -5.46 15.18 13.32
CA THR A 153 -5.17 14.40 12.11
C THR A 153 -3.84 13.67 12.19
N TYR A 154 -2.84 14.27 12.85
CA TYR A 154 -1.55 13.62 13.08
C TYR A 154 -1.69 12.42 14.03
N GLU A 155 -2.36 12.58 15.17
CA GLU A 155 -2.56 11.55 16.18
C GLU A 155 -3.36 10.38 15.62
N ILE A 156 -4.44 10.68 14.88
CA ILE A 156 -5.26 9.67 14.19
C ILE A 156 -4.40 8.93 13.15
N GLY A 157 -3.64 9.67 12.34
CA GLY A 157 -2.76 9.10 11.31
C GLY A 157 -1.71 8.16 11.89
N VAL A 158 -1.03 8.57 12.96
CA VAL A 158 -0.03 7.75 13.66
C VAL A 158 -0.68 6.54 14.34
N ALA A 159 -1.82 6.71 15.01
CA ALA A 159 -2.53 5.59 15.65
C ALA A 159 -2.95 4.53 14.62
N LEU A 160 -3.48 4.96 13.46
CA LEU A 160 -3.83 4.07 12.36
C LEU A 160 -2.59 3.41 11.74
N LEU A 161 -1.47 4.13 11.65
CA LEU A 161 -0.21 3.58 11.16
C LEU A 161 0.29 2.44 12.06
N TRP A 162 0.31 2.65 13.37
CA TRP A 162 0.66 1.61 14.35
C TRP A 162 -0.31 0.43 14.31
N LEU A 163 -1.60 0.69 14.24
CA LEU A 163 -2.61 -0.36 14.07
C LEU A 163 -2.36 -1.18 12.80
N SER A 164 -2.07 -0.50 11.69
CA SER A 164 -1.71 -1.16 10.43
C SER A 164 -0.46 -2.01 10.56
N THR A 165 0.58 -1.53 11.25
CA THR A 165 1.80 -2.30 11.52
C THR A 165 1.49 -3.58 12.29
N LEU A 166 0.68 -3.51 13.36
CA LEU A 166 0.30 -4.70 14.14
C LEU A 166 -0.43 -5.74 13.28
N ILE A 167 -1.40 -5.31 12.47
CA ILE A 167 -2.12 -6.21 11.53
C ILE A 167 -1.15 -6.77 10.48
N THR A 168 -0.21 -5.96 10.01
CA THR A 168 0.81 -6.33 9.01
C THR A 168 1.75 -7.41 9.52
N LEU A 169 2.21 -7.29 10.76
CA LEU A 169 3.07 -8.28 11.40
C LEU A 169 2.31 -9.57 11.67
N TRP A 170 1.11 -9.48 12.26
CA TRP A 170 0.29 -10.65 12.54
C TRP A 170 -0.02 -11.45 11.27
N SER A 171 -0.46 -10.76 10.22
CA SER A 171 -0.72 -11.39 8.91
C SER A 171 0.56 -11.96 8.27
N GLY A 172 1.72 -11.33 8.49
CA GLY A 172 3.01 -11.82 8.03
C GLY A 172 3.41 -13.14 8.70
N VAL A 173 3.28 -13.23 10.02
CA VAL A 173 3.54 -14.46 10.79
C VAL A 173 2.57 -15.58 10.38
N ALA A 174 1.28 -15.28 10.27
CA ALA A 174 0.28 -16.25 9.83
C ALA A 174 0.57 -16.78 8.42
N TYR A 175 1.05 -15.92 7.52
CA TYR A 175 1.49 -16.31 6.18
C TYR A 175 2.71 -17.23 6.23
N MET A 176 3.72 -16.89 7.02
CA MET A 176 4.94 -17.68 7.16
C MET A 176 4.65 -19.09 7.72
N ILE A 177 3.83 -19.20 8.77
CA ILE A 177 3.41 -20.49 9.32
C ILE A 177 2.69 -21.33 8.25
N SER A 178 1.81 -20.69 7.48
CA SER A 178 1.05 -21.37 6.42
C SER A 178 1.94 -21.81 5.25
N ALA A 179 3.01 -21.05 4.96
CA ALA A 179 4.02 -21.42 3.97
C ALA A 179 4.81 -22.65 4.43
N LEU A 180 5.35 -22.62 5.65
CA LEU A 180 6.15 -23.72 6.23
C LEU A 180 5.38 -25.05 6.29
N ARG A 181 4.09 -24.99 6.66
CA ARG A 181 3.21 -26.18 6.70
C ARG A 181 2.94 -26.79 5.33
N GLN A 182 2.97 -25.98 4.26
CA GLN A 182 2.74 -26.47 2.91
C GLN A 182 4.02 -27.02 2.29
N THR A 183 5.16 -26.38 2.52
CA THR A 183 6.47 -26.91 2.10
C THR A 183 6.82 -28.22 2.79
N SER A 184 6.48 -28.38 4.08
CA SER A 184 6.70 -29.66 4.79
C SER A 184 5.83 -30.81 4.26
N ARG A 185 4.66 -30.51 3.69
CA ARG A 185 3.77 -31.51 3.06
C ARG A 185 4.16 -31.85 1.62
N ALA A 186 4.86 -30.96 0.92
CA ALA A 186 5.32 -31.17 -0.46
C ALA A 186 6.58 -32.06 -0.55
N HIS A 187 7.30 -32.25 0.55
CA HIS A 187 8.48 -33.12 0.65
C HIS A 187 8.16 -34.54 1.14
N HIS A 188 6.89 -34.89 1.30
CA HIS A 188 6.40 -36.25 1.56
C HIS A 188 5.55 -36.72 0.38
#